data_AF-A0A0P9FKY6-F1
#
_entry.id   AF-A0A0P9FKY6-F1
#
_cell.length_a   1.000
_cell.length_b   1.000
_cell.length_c   1.000
_cell.angle_alpha   90.00
_cell.angle_beta   90.00
_cell.angle_gamma   90.00
#
_symmetry.space_group_name_H-M   'P 1'
#
loop_
_entity.id
_entity.type
_entity.pdbx_description
1 polymer ?
#
loop_
_entity_poly.entity_id
_entity_poly.type
_entity_poly.pdbx_seq_one_letter_code
_entity_poly.pdbx_strand_id
1 'polypeptide(L)'
;MMANKEMNNLLDDIMIEKIATTSVSELMAEYNITADEIQTTQSRFLDSVKKHKQQLKKNRLKDARAQLEAEKEKHDAVDVAAFLAKKGKDAKAILIDLLLQQKLPENLTVAHREGKEFTDEDANQIIANLIAMGVIDVDDKGD
;
A
#
# COMPACT_ATOMS: atom_id res chain seq x y z
N MET A 1 -24.94 36.74 8.08
CA MET A 1 -23.80 35.87 8.47
C MET A 1 -22.68 35.82 7.42
N MET A 2 -22.96 35.91 6.11
CA MET A 2 -21.89 35.88 5.08
C MET A 2 -20.99 37.13 5.07
N ALA A 3 -21.55 38.33 5.28
CA ALA A 3 -20.78 39.58 5.33
C ALA A 3 -19.67 39.61 6.40
N ASN A 4 -19.89 39.00 7.57
CA ASN A 4 -18.85 38.90 8.61
C ASN A 4 -17.73 37.92 8.24
N LYS A 5 -18.04 36.86 7.48
CA LYS A 5 -17.02 35.90 7.03
C LYS A 5 -16.15 36.50 5.93
N GLU A 6 -16.76 37.21 4.99
CA GLU A 6 -16.05 37.91 3.91
C GLU A 6 -15.17 39.04 4.45
N MET A 7 -15.67 39.80 5.43
CA MET A 7 -14.90 40.85 6.10
C MET A 7 -13.72 40.30 6.91
N ASN A 8 -13.89 39.16 7.59
CA ASN A 8 -12.78 38.51 8.31
C ASN A 8 -11.72 37.97 7.34
N ASN A 9 -12.12 37.37 6.23
CA ASN A 9 -11.17 36.91 5.21
C ASN A 9 -10.38 38.08 4.60
N LEU A 10 -11.04 39.22 4.36
CA LEU A 10 -10.36 40.42 3.86
C LEU A 10 -9.35 40.97 4.88
N LEU A 11 -9.68 40.93 6.17
CA LEU A 11 -8.76 41.31 7.23
C LEU A 11 -7.56 40.36 7.30
N ASP A 12 -7.80 39.05 7.16
CA ASP A 12 -6.73 38.05 7.11
C ASP A 12 -5.80 38.31 5.91
N ASP A 13 -6.35 38.57 4.73
CA ASP A 13 -5.57 38.86 3.52
C ASP A 13 -4.72 40.13 3.68
N ILE A 14 -5.28 41.21 4.23
CA ILE A 14 -4.55 42.45 4.52
C ILE A 14 -3.43 42.21 5.54
N MET A 15 -3.70 41.41 6.57
CA MET A 15 -2.69 41.07 7.59
C MET A 15 -1.59 40.19 7.02
N ILE A 16 -1.92 39.23 6.16
CA ILE A 16 -0.95 38.40 5.45
C ILE A 16 -0.07 39.26 4.54
N GLU A 17 -0.67 40.18 3.79
CA GLU A 17 0.08 41.09 2.91
C GLU A 17 1.00 42.02 3.70
N LYS A 18 0.53 42.58 4.82
CA LYS A 18 1.35 43.39 5.73
C LYS A 18 2.54 42.57 6.26
N ILE A 19 2.30 41.36 6.74
CA ILE A 19 3.36 40.48 7.25
C ILE A 19 4.36 40.10 6.14
N ALA A 20 3.87 39.82 4.93
CA ALA A 20 4.71 39.42 3.80
C ALA A 20 5.61 40.55 3.27
N THR A 21 5.20 41.81 3.45
CA THR A 21 5.90 42.99 2.94
C THR A 21 6.76 43.70 3.99
N THR A 22 6.49 43.47 5.28
CA THR A 22 7.24 44.07 6.40
C THR A 22 8.53 43.30 6.64
N SER A 23 9.62 43.99 6.95
CA SER A 23 10.89 43.33 7.25
C SER A 23 10.81 42.53 8.56
N VAL A 24 11.58 41.44 8.65
CA VAL A 24 11.63 40.61 9.87
C VAL A 24 12.05 41.43 11.09
N SER A 25 12.96 42.39 10.94
CA SER A 25 13.38 43.29 12.03
C SER A 25 12.26 44.20 12.54
N GLU A 26 11.43 44.73 11.64
CA GLU A 26 10.29 45.58 12.00
C GLU A 26 9.20 44.75 12.69
N LEU A 27 8.92 43.53 12.19
CA LEU A 27 8.00 42.60 12.85
C LEU A 27 8.52 42.20 14.25
N MET A 28 9.81 41.90 14.38
CA MET A 28 10.40 41.59 15.68
C MET A 28 10.26 42.76 16.67
N ALA A 29 10.43 43.99 16.20
CA ALA A 29 10.25 45.18 17.03
C ALA A 29 8.76 45.44 17.38
N GLU A 30 7.85 45.33 16.40
CA GLU A 30 6.40 45.56 16.58
C GLU A 30 5.79 44.57 17.58
N TYR A 31 6.22 43.30 17.53
CA TYR A 31 5.69 42.23 18.36
C TYR A 31 6.58 41.89 19.57
N ASN A 32 7.67 42.64 19.79
CA ASN A 32 8.65 42.40 20.85
C ASN A 32 9.15 40.93 20.89
N ILE A 33 9.42 40.37 19.71
CA ILE A 33 9.87 39.00 19.52
C ILE A 33 11.39 38.96 19.43
N THR A 34 12.01 38.07 20.20
CA THR A 34 13.45 37.85 20.16
C THR A 34 13.85 36.80 19.10
N ALA A 35 15.11 36.83 18.66
CA ALA A 35 15.63 35.84 17.73
C ALA A 35 15.54 34.41 18.29
N ASP A 36 15.76 34.25 19.60
CA ASP A 36 15.68 32.96 20.31
C ASP A 36 14.26 32.39 20.30
N GLU A 37 13.23 33.24 20.42
CA GLU A 37 11.83 32.81 20.32
C GLU A 37 11.46 32.34 18.91
N ILE A 38 11.97 33.03 17.88
CA ILE A 38 11.81 32.60 16.48
C ILE A 38 12.48 31.24 16.28
N GLN A 39 13.72 31.08 16.72
CA GLN A 39 14.47 29.84 16.57
C GLN A 39 13.79 28.68 17.33
N THR A 40 13.30 28.94 18.54
CA THR A 40 12.56 27.96 19.35
C THR A 40 11.28 27.53 18.64
N THR A 41 10.53 28.48 18.08
CA THR A 41 9.28 28.21 17.37
C THR A 41 9.53 27.42 16.08
N GLN A 42 10.56 27.79 15.31
CA GLN A 42 10.98 27.04 14.11
C GLN A 42 11.38 25.62 14.46
N SER A 43 12.16 25.42 15.53
CA SER A 43 12.58 24.10 15.99
C SER A 43 11.37 23.22 16.37
N ARG A 44 10.42 23.76 17.16
CA ARG A 44 9.18 23.07 17.51
C ARG A 44 8.35 22.69 16.29
N PHE A 45 8.25 23.57 15.30
CA PHE A 45 7.56 23.30 14.05
C PHE A 45 8.21 22.14 13.29
N LEU A 46 9.54 22.19 13.11
CA LEU A 46 10.29 21.14 12.42
C LEU A 46 10.17 19.79 13.12
N ASP A 47 10.23 19.75 14.44
CA ASP A 47 10.04 18.53 15.22
C ASP A 47 8.64 17.96 15.05
N SER A 48 7.61 18.82 15.06
CA SER A 48 6.23 18.41 14.79
C SER A 48 6.10 17.82 13.39
N VAL A 49 6.64 18.48 12.36
CA VAL A 49 6.62 18.00 10.98
C VAL A 49 7.33 16.64 10.87
N LYS A 50 8.49 16.49 11.51
CA LYS A 50 9.24 15.22 11.52
C LYS A 50 8.44 14.09 12.16
N LYS A 51 7.79 14.34 13.31
CA LYS A 51 6.93 13.39 14.00
C LYS A 51 5.75 12.96 13.13
N HIS A 52 5.05 13.91 12.51
CA HIS A 52 3.94 13.61 11.61
C HIS A 52 4.38 12.81 10.38
N LYS A 53 5.52 13.16 9.78
CA LYS A 53 6.09 12.40 8.65
C LYS A 53 6.41 10.95 9.03
N GLN A 54 6.98 10.73 10.21
CA GLN A 54 7.25 9.38 10.72
C GLN A 54 5.95 8.60 10.95
N GLN A 55 4.94 9.23 11.54
CA GLN A 55 3.64 8.60 11.77
C GLN A 55 2.96 8.22 10.45
N LEU A 56 2.98 9.12 9.45
CA LEU A 56 2.43 8.84 8.12
C LEU A 56 3.12 7.64 7.46
N LYS A 57 4.46 7.58 7.52
CA LYS A 57 5.22 6.42 7.03
C LYS A 57 4.82 5.14 7.75
N LYS A 58 4.68 5.18 9.08
CA LYS A 58 4.27 4.03 9.89
C LYS A 58 2.88 3.55 9.50
N ASN A 59 1.93 4.46 9.32
CA ASN A 59 0.57 4.13 8.91
C ASN A 59 0.56 3.48 7.53
N ARG A 60 1.24 4.08 6.54
CA ARG A 60 1.36 3.49 5.19
C ARG A 60 1.92 2.06 5.20
N LEU A 61 2.92 1.79 6.04
CA LEU A 61 3.49 0.45 6.18
C LEU A 61 2.53 -0.52 6.87
N LYS A 62 1.76 -0.06 7.86
CA LYS A 62 0.72 -0.88 8.50
C LYS A 62 -0.39 -1.24 7.51
N ASP A 63 -0.84 -0.28 6.72
CA ASP A 63 -1.89 -0.49 5.72
C ASP A 63 -1.42 -1.45 4.63
N ALA A 64 -0.20 -1.27 4.12
CA ALA A 64 0.41 -2.20 3.16
C ALA A 64 0.57 -3.61 3.75
N ARG A 65 0.93 -3.73 5.03
CA ARG A 65 1.00 -5.03 5.72
C ARG A 65 -0.38 -5.66 5.85
N ALA A 66 -1.40 -4.90 6.22
CA ALA A 66 -2.77 -5.41 6.33
C ALA A 66 -3.29 -5.90 4.97
N GLN A 67 -3.01 -5.18 3.89
CA GLN A 67 -3.33 -5.62 2.53
C GLN A 67 -2.59 -6.90 2.15
N LEU A 68 -1.31 -7.00 2.46
CA LEU A 68 -0.53 -8.22 2.21
C LEU A 68 -1.08 -9.43 2.97
N GLU A 69 -1.43 -9.27 4.25
CA GLU A 69 -2.02 -10.35 5.03
C GLU A 69 -3.42 -10.74 4.51
N ALA A 70 -4.24 -9.76 4.10
CA ALA A 70 -5.54 -10.05 3.48
C ALA A 70 -5.41 -10.82 2.15
N GLU A 71 -4.41 -10.51 1.33
CA GLU A 71 -4.12 -11.30 0.13
C GLU A 71 -3.64 -12.72 0.50
N LYS A 72 -2.74 -12.86 1.48
CA LYS A 72 -2.33 -14.19 1.97
C LYS A 72 -3.50 -15.04 2.47
N GLU A 73 -4.44 -14.45 3.20
CA GLU A 73 -5.64 -15.18 3.65
C GLU A 73 -6.47 -15.68 2.46
N LYS A 74 -6.54 -14.93 1.34
CA LYS A 74 -7.16 -15.43 0.10
C LYS A 74 -6.37 -16.58 -0.52
N HIS A 75 -5.04 -16.53 -0.48
CA HIS A 75 -4.19 -17.64 -0.91
C HIS A 75 -4.43 -18.91 -0.07
N ASP A 76 -4.56 -18.77 1.26
CA ASP A 76 -4.75 -19.89 2.18
C ASP A 76 -6.19 -20.48 2.14
N ALA A 77 -7.16 -19.71 1.65
CA ALA A 77 -8.56 -20.14 1.53
C ALA A 77 -8.86 -20.99 0.28
N VAL A 78 -7.88 -21.25 -0.59
CA VAL A 78 -8.10 -22.02 -1.82
C VAL A 78 -8.18 -23.52 -1.51
N ASP A 79 -9.39 -24.09 -1.65
CA ASP A 79 -9.60 -25.53 -1.58
C ASP A 79 -9.18 -26.22 -2.90
N VAL A 80 -7.88 -26.47 -3.03
CA VAL A 80 -7.30 -27.16 -4.18
C VAL A 80 -7.91 -28.56 -4.35
N ALA A 81 -8.21 -29.26 -3.25
CA ALA A 81 -8.75 -30.62 -3.33
C ALA A 81 -10.15 -30.62 -3.97
N ALA A 82 -11.02 -29.69 -3.58
CA ALA A 82 -12.33 -29.53 -4.21
C ALA A 82 -12.22 -29.12 -5.69
N PHE A 83 -11.27 -28.25 -6.04
CA PHE A 83 -11.02 -27.86 -7.43
C PHE A 83 -10.58 -29.05 -8.31
N LEU A 84 -9.58 -29.81 -7.85
CA LEU A 84 -9.06 -30.98 -8.57
C LEU A 84 -10.15 -32.05 -8.72
N ALA A 85 -10.94 -32.30 -7.66
CA ALA A 85 -12.07 -33.23 -7.72
C ALA A 85 -13.12 -32.80 -8.75
N LYS A 86 -13.45 -31.49 -8.82
CA LYS A 86 -14.38 -30.94 -9.81
C LYS A 86 -13.87 -31.09 -11.25
N LYS A 87 -12.58 -30.89 -11.49
CA LYS A 87 -11.97 -31.03 -12.83
C LYS A 87 -11.66 -32.50 -13.20
N GLY A 88 -11.70 -33.43 -12.24
CA GLY A 88 -11.43 -34.85 -12.47
C GLY A 88 -10.00 -35.15 -12.91
N LYS A 89 -9.05 -34.26 -12.59
CA LYS A 89 -7.63 -34.34 -12.98
C LYS A 89 -6.75 -34.17 -11.76
N ASP A 90 -5.59 -34.81 -11.77
CA ASP A 90 -4.55 -34.52 -10.78
C ASP A 90 -3.88 -33.17 -11.04
N ALA A 91 -3.19 -32.62 -10.04
CA ALA A 91 -2.54 -31.32 -10.15
C ALA A 91 -1.49 -31.29 -11.26
N LYS A 92 -0.75 -32.39 -11.46
CA LYS A 92 0.29 -32.50 -12.49
C LYS A 92 -0.30 -32.39 -13.89
N ALA A 93 -1.40 -33.08 -14.17
CA ALA A 93 -2.11 -33.02 -15.45
C ALA A 93 -2.63 -31.62 -15.73
N ILE A 94 -3.15 -30.91 -14.73
CA ILE A 94 -3.59 -29.51 -14.91
C ILE A 94 -2.40 -28.59 -15.21
N LEU A 95 -1.27 -28.76 -14.52
CA LEU A 95 -0.05 -27.98 -14.82
C LEU A 95 0.47 -28.23 -16.23
N ILE A 96 0.44 -29.48 -16.69
CA ILE A 96 0.81 -29.85 -18.07
C ILE A 96 -0.15 -29.19 -19.06
N ASP A 97 -1.46 -29.24 -18.82
CA ASP A 97 -2.46 -28.60 -19.69
C ASP A 97 -2.23 -27.09 -19.79
N LEU A 98 -1.95 -26.42 -18.66
CA LEU A 98 -1.68 -24.98 -18.64
C LEU A 98 -0.37 -24.63 -19.37
N LEU A 99 0.64 -25.49 -19.27
CA LEU A 99 1.89 -25.34 -20.02
C LEU A 99 1.65 -25.46 -21.53
N LEU A 100 0.90 -26.48 -21.95
CA LEU A 100 0.53 -26.68 -23.36
C LEU A 100 -0.31 -25.52 -23.91
N GLN A 101 -1.18 -24.95 -23.08
CA GLN A 101 -2.01 -23.79 -23.42
C GLN A 101 -1.26 -22.44 -23.34
N GLN A 102 0.02 -22.44 -22.93
CA GLN A 102 0.82 -21.23 -22.69
C GLN A 102 0.15 -20.24 -21.71
N LYS A 103 -0.61 -20.77 -20.74
CA LYS A 103 -1.30 -19.97 -19.71
C LYS A 103 -0.50 -19.84 -18.41
N LEU A 104 0.66 -20.50 -18.32
CA LEU A 104 1.52 -20.36 -17.16
C LEU A 104 2.25 -19.01 -17.18
N PRO A 105 2.30 -18.28 -16.05
CA PRO A 105 3.07 -17.03 -15.97
C PRO A 105 4.54 -17.26 -16.25
N GLU A 106 5.18 -16.35 -17.01
CA GLU A 106 6.61 -16.42 -17.35
C GLU A 106 7.52 -16.41 -16.10
N ASN A 107 7.03 -15.81 -15.01
CA ASN A 107 7.72 -15.69 -13.73
C ASN A 107 7.31 -16.75 -12.70
N LEU A 108 6.62 -17.83 -13.11
CA LEU A 108 6.29 -18.94 -12.23
C LEU A 108 7.59 -19.55 -11.70
N THR A 109 8.00 -19.09 -10.52
CA THR A 109 9.21 -19.56 -9.87
C THR A 109 8.85 -20.84 -9.14
N VAL A 110 8.97 -21.97 -9.84
CA VAL A 110 8.99 -23.26 -9.16
C VAL A 110 10.27 -23.28 -8.34
N ALA A 111 10.17 -23.23 -7.02
CA ALA A 111 11.30 -23.39 -6.11
C ALA A 111 11.76 -24.87 -6.12
N HIS A 112 12.14 -25.36 -7.30
CA HIS A 112 12.69 -26.69 -7.46
C HIS A 112 14.11 -26.67 -6.91
N ARG A 113 14.33 -27.37 -5.80
CA ARG A 113 15.69 -27.64 -5.32
C ARG A 113 16.29 -28.67 -6.29
N GLU A 114 17.30 -28.27 -7.06
CA GLU A 114 18.01 -29.17 -7.97
C GLU A 114 18.34 -30.50 -7.27
N GLY A 115 17.89 -31.61 -7.85
CA GLY A 115 18.15 -32.97 -7.35
C GLY A 115 17.08 -33.58 -6.43
N LYS A 116 15.90 -32.96 -6.25
CA LYS A 116 14.76 -33.59 -5.58
C LYS A 116 13.63 -33.90 -6.56
N GLU A 117 12.97 -35.04 -6.38
CA GLU A 117 11.78 -35.39 -7.17
C GLU A 117 10.66 -34.36 -6.96
N PHE A 118 9.95 -34.03 -8.03
CA PHE A 118 8.79 -33.14 -7.99
C PHE A 118 7.58 -33.89 -7.41
N THR A 119 7.20 -33.51 -6.18
CA THR A 119 6.17 -34.21 -5.40
C THR A 119 4.76 -33.76 -5.80
N ASP A 120 3.76 -34.54 -5.39
CA ASP A 120 2.35 -34.16 -5.60
C ASP A 120 1.95 -32.96 -4.73
N GLU A 121 2.51 -32.85 -3.52
CA GLU A 121 2.44 -31.63 -2.70
C GLU A 121 2.97 -30.40 -3.43
N ASP A 122 4.11 -30.49 -4.11
CA ASP A 122 4.65 -29.36 -4.89
C ASP A 122 3.68 -28.95 -6.01
N ALA A 123 3.09 -29.94 -6.70
CA ALA A 123 2.11 -29.68 -7.75
C ALA A 123 0.84 -29.02 -7.19
N ASN A 124 0.32 -29.51 -6.06
CA ASN A 124 -0.84 -28.93 -5.38
C ASN A 124 -0.56 -27.49 -4.94
N GLN A 125 0.63 -27.21 -4.41
CA GLN A 125 1.03 -25.86 -4.01
C GLN A 125 1.12 -24.91 -5.21
N ILE A 126 1.62 -25.37 -6.35
CA ILE A 126 1.66 -24.55 -7.57
C ILE A 126 0.24 -24.27 -8.06
N ILE A 127 -0.67 -25.23 -8.03
CA ILE A 127 -2.08 -25.02 -8.38
C ILE A 127 -2.74 -24.00 -7.44
N ALA A 128 -2.53 -24.11 -6.12
CA ALA A 128 -3.02 -23.12 -5.15
C ALA A 128 -2.55 -21.71 -5.51
N ASN A 129 -1.25 -21.56 -5.81
CA ASN A 129 -0.66 -20.29 -6.19
C ASN A 129 -1.26 -19.76 -7.50
N LEU A 130 -1.46 -20.60 -8.51
CA LEU A 130 -2.05 -20.22 -9.80
C LEU A 130 -3.51 -19.78 -9.68
N ILE A 131 -4.30 -20.46 -8.84
CA ILE A 131 -5.68 -20.05 -8.52
C ILE A 131 -5.68 -18.67 -7.86
N ALA A 132 -4.86 -18.50 -6.84
CA ALA A 132 -4.84 -17.25 -6.09
C ALA A 132 -4.24 -16.07 -6.87
N MET A 133 -3.36 -16.34 -7.84
CA MET A 133 -2.92 -15.35 -8.85
C MET A 133 -4.00 -15.03 -9.89
N GLY A 134 -5.16 -15.71 -9.87
CA GLY A 134 -6.24 -15.52 -10.82
C GLY A 134 -5.97 -16.11 -12.22
N VAL A 135 -4.94 -16.95 -12.35
CA VAL A 135 -4.61 -17.64 -13.62
C VAL A 135 -5.59 -18.78 -13.86
N ILE A 136 -6.03 -19.45 -12.80
CA ILE A 136 -7.01 -20.51 -12.81
C ILE A 136 -8.29 -20.00 -12.14
N ASP A 137 -9.38 -19.99 -12.88
CA ASP A 137 -10.70 -19.70 -12.32
C ASP A 137 -11.33 -20.97 -11.73
N VAL A 138 -11.67 -20.93 -10.44
CA VAL A 138 -12.29 -22.05 -9.70
C VAL A 138 -13.79 -22.16 -10.03
N ASP A 139 -14.40 -21.04 -10.41
CA ASP A 139 -15.82 -20.93 -10.73
C ASP A 139 -16.15 -21.26 -12.17
N ASP A 140 -15.12 -21.55 -13.00
CA ASP A 140 -15.24 -21.97 -14.38
C ASP A 140 -16.23 -23.15 -14.50
N LYS A 141 -17.48 -22.79 -14.75
CA LYS A 141 -18.58 -23.66 -15.14
C LYS A 141 -18.21 -24.06 -16.55
N GLY A 142 -17.59 -25.23 -16.66
CA GLY A 142 -17.18 -25.75 -17.96
C GLY A 142 -18.33 -25.69 -18.95
N ASP A 143 -18.07 -25.03 -20.08
CA ASP A 143 -18.77 -25.30 -21.34
C ASP A 143 -18.44 -26.73 -21.81
#